data_AF-A0A3Q9QX13-F1
#
_entry.id   AF-A0A3Q9QX13-F1
#
_cell.length_a   1.000
_cell.length_b   1.000
_cell.length_c   1.000
_cell.angle_alpha   90.00
_cell.angle_beta   90.00
_cell.angle_gamma   90.00
#
_symmetry.space_group_name_H-M   'P 1'
#
loop_
_entity.id
_entity.type
_entity.pdbx_description
1 polymer ?
#
loop_
_entity_poly.entity_id
_entity_poly.type
_entity_poly.pdbx_seq_one_letter_code
_entity_poly.pdbx_strand_id
1 'polypeptide(L)'
;MHNKERIRLNQNERGLTLVEVLATLVIMSIVSIIIWSIFFQGFNFSQKAISKNQMQQEMNLLINNLLGIHQTAKEYNLKNINSHCEIKVEIINKDNSTETEIFSHPNMCFKYDIKNSVVPPIVPNRANNDVQLKITISVKNDPNNKITMDTYLYRIKGVKYQ
;
A
#
# COMPACT_ATOMS: atom_id res chain seq x y z
N MET A 1 -4.73 -38.70 79.50
CA MET A 1 -3.88 -39.04 78.33
C MET A 1 -4.58 -38.53 77.07
N HIS A 2 -4.11 -37.44 76.47
CA HIS A 2 -4.46 -37.13 75.07
C HIS A 2 -3.28 -36.41 74.43
N ASN A 3 -2.60 -37.15 73.55
CA ASN A 3 -1.37 -36.77 72.88
C ASN A 3 -1.69 -35.73 71.79
N LYS A 4 -1.13 -34.52 71.90
CA LYS A 4 -1.31 -33.45 70.91
C LYS A 4 -0.19 -33.58 69.89
N GLU A 5 -0.46 -34.23 68.76
CA GLU A 5 0.48 -34.27 67.64
C GLU A 5 0.75 -32.84 67.15
N ARG A 6 1.98 -32.37 67.37
CA ARG A 6 2.46 -31.11 66.78
C ARG A 6 2.79 -31.36 65.32
N ILE A 7 1.96 -30.85 64.42
CA ILE A 7 2.31 -30.69 63.01
C ILE A 7 3.50 -29.72 62.95
N ARG A 8 4.69 -30.23 62.59
CA ARG A 8 5.86 -29.40 62.30
C ARG A 8 5.73 -28.85 60.89
N LEU A 9 5.28 -27.61 60.77
CA LEU A 9 5.41 -26.83 59.53
C LEU A 9 6.91 -26.59 59.30
N ASN A 10 7.53 -27.40 58.46
CA ASN A 10 8.92 -27.23 58.06
C ASN A 10 8.97 -26.11 57.01
N GLN A 11 8.93 -24.85 57.46
CA GLN A 11 9.18 -23.69 56.60
C GLN A 11 10.68 -23.63 56.31
N ASN A 12 11.07 -24.32 55.23
CA ASN A 12 12.43 -24.34 54.72
C ASN A 12 12.66 -23.03 53.93
N GLU A 13 12.86 -21.93 54.64
CA GLU A 13 13.18 -20.61 54.09
C GLU A 13 14.62 -20.61 53.55
N ARG A 14 14.85 -21.31 52.43
CA ARG A 14 16.12 -21.23 51.68
C ARG A 14 16.12 -19.93 50.89
N GLY A 15 16.89 -18.95 51.35
CA GLY A 15 17.05 -17.66 50.65
C GLY A 15 17.62 -17.83 49.24
N LEU A 16 17.23 -16.93 48.34
CA LEU A 16 17.75 -16.85 46.97
C LEU A 16 19.27 -16.70 46.98
N THR A 17 19.97 -17.56 46.23
CA THR A 17 21.41 -17.42 46.06
C THR A 17 21.73 -16.37 44.99
N LEU A 18 22.81 -15.62 45.17
CA LEU A 18 23.24 -14.60 44.21
C LEU A 18 23.44 -15.18 42.80
N VAL A 19 23.96 -16.40 42.72
CA VAL A 19 24.21 -17.12 41.46
C VAL A 19 22.91 -17.46 40.74
N GLU A 20 21.87 -17.85 41.47
CA GLU A 20 20.56 -18.17 40.91
C GLU A 20 19.85 -16.93 40.35
N VAL A 21 19.94 -15.79 41.04
CA VAL A 21 19.43 -14.51 40.54
C VAL A 21 20.20 -14.05 39.30
N LEU A 22 21.53 -14.20 39.29
CA LEU A 22 22.34 -13.84 38.13
C LEU A 22 22.01 -14.73 36.92
N ALA A 23 21.87 -16.04 37.13
CA ALA A 23 21.51 -16.98 36.08
C ALA A 23 20.12 -16.66 35.48
N THR A 24 19.13 -16.35 36.33
CA THR A 24 17.78 -15.99 35.85
C THR A 24 17.77 -14.67 35.08
N LEU A 25 18.53 -13.66 35.51
CA LEU A 25 18.68 -12.40 34.78
C LEU A 25 19.34 -12.58 33.42
N VAL A 26 20.39 -13.41 33.34
CA VAL A 26 21.04 -13.73 32.07
C VAL A 26 20.05 -14.39 31.11
N ILE A 27 19.34 -15.42 31.54
CA ILE A 27 18.34 -16.12 30.71
C ILE A 27 17.24 -15.15 30.28
N MET A 28 16.71 -14.35 31.21
CA MET A 28 15.66 -13.36 30.92
C MET A 28 16.14 -12.32 29.91
N SER A 29 17.39 -11.87 29.99
CA SER A 29 17.94 -10.90 29.03
C SER A 29 18.00 -11.48 27.61
N ILE A 30 18.45 -12.73 27.46
CA ILE A 30 18.54 -13.42 26.17
C ILE A 30 17.14 -13.58 25.57
N VAL A 31 16.18 -14.05 26.36
CA VAL A 31 14.79 -14.24 25.93
C VAL A 31 14.16 -12.90 25.52
N SER A 32 14.40 -11.84 26.30
CA SER A 32 13.86 -10.50 26.01
C SER A 32 14.38 -9.94 24.69
N ILE A 33 15.68 -10.11 24.39
CA ILE A 33 16.27 -9.66 23.11
C ILE A 33 15.60 -10.37 21.93
N ILE A 34 15.38 -11.68 22.05
CA ILE A 34 14.72 -12.47 20.99
C ILE A 34 13.29 -11.97 20.78
N ILE A 35 12.52 -11.79 21.85
CA ILE A 35 11.14 -11.30 21.78
C ILE A 35 11.10 -9.91 21.10
N TRP A 36 11.99 -9.00 21.51
CA TRP A 36 12.06 -7.66 20.93
C TRP A 36 12.38 -7.68 19.43
N SER A 37 13.29 -8.55 19.00
CA SER A 37 13.65 -8.70 17.58
C SER A 37 12.43 -9.09 16.74
N ILE A 38 11.68 -10.12 17.18
CA ILE A 38 10.47 -10.59 16.50
C ILE A 38 9.40 -9.50 16.51
N PHE A 39 9.21 -8.81 17.64
CA PHE A 39 8.25 -7.73 17.77
C PHE A 39 8.52 -6.60 16.76
N PHE A 40 9.76 -6.09 16.69
CA PHE A 40 10.11 -5.03 15.75
C PHE A 40 10.01 -5.49 14.29
N GLN A 41 10.33 -6.74 14.00
CA GLN A 41 10.13 -7.30 12.66
C GLN A 41 8.65 -7.31 12.28
N GLY A 42 7.78 -7.79 13.18
CA GLY A 42 6.33 -7.80 12.98
C GLY A 42 5.76 -6.39 12.82
N PHE A 43 6.21 -5.44 13.64
CA PHE A 43 5.82 -4.04 13.54
C PHE A 43 6.19 -3.43 12.17
N ASN A 44 7.44 -3.59 11.74
CA ASN A 44 7.89 -3.09 10.44
C ASN A 44 7.15 -3.73 9.26
N PHE A 45 6.86 -5.03 9.36
CA PHE A 45 6.05 -5.73 8.36
C PHE A 45 4.63 -5.17 8.30
N SER A 46 3.99 -4.98 9.46
CA SER A 46 2.65 -4.43 9.57
C SER A 46 2.56 -3.03 8.94
N GLN A 47 3.50 -2.15 9.23
CA GLN A 47 3.54 -0.80 8.64
C GLN A 47 3.68 -0.83 7.11
N LYS A 48 4.51 -1.74 6.58
CA LYS A 48 4.62 -1.93 5.13
C LYS A 48 3.32 -2.47 4.52
N ALA A 49 2.65 -3.41 5.18
CA ALA A 49 1.38 -3.94 4.72
C ALA A 49 0.27 -2.87 4.69
N ILE A 50 0.17 -2.05 5.74
CA ILE A 50 -0.76 -0.90 5.79
C ILE A 50 -0.47 0.07 4.64
N SER A 51 0.79 0.45 4.45
CA SER A 51 1.19 1.35 3.37
C SER A 51 0.85 0.78 1.98
N LYS A 52 1.05 -0.52 1.76
CA LYS A 52 0.64 -1.18 0.51
C LYS A 52 -0.86 -1.17 0.30
N ASN A 53 -1.65 -1.39 1.34
CA ASN A 53 -3.12 -1.30 1.26
C ASN A 53 -3.57 0.13 0.91
N GLN A 54 -2.96 1.15 1.50
CA GLN A 54 -3.24 2.55 1.16
C GLN A 54 -2.89 2.84 -0.30
N MET A 55 -1.69 2.46 -0.75
CA MET A 55 -1.33 2.61 -2.17
C MET A 55 -2.32 1.89 -3.09
N GLN A 56 -2.82 0.71 -2.72
CA GLN A 56 -3.78 -0.04 -3.52
C GLN A 56 -5.13 0.69 -3.63
N GLN A 57 -5.59 1.33 -2.55
CA GLN A 57 -6.81 2.13 -2.56
C GLN A 57 -6.66 3.36 -3.46
N GLU A 58 -5.56 4.09 -3.33
CA GLU A 58 -5.24 5.24 -4.18
C GLU A 58 -5.10 4.84 -5.65
N MET A 59 -4.49 3.69 -5.92
CA MET A 59 -4.38 3.14 -7.28
C MET A 59 -5.74 2.84 -7.88
N ASN A 60 -6.64 2.21 -7.12
CA ASN A 60 -7.98 1.90 -7.58
C ASN A 60 -8.78 3.18 -7.85
N LEU A 61 -8.66 4.19 -6.99
CA LEU A 61 -9.29 5.50 -7.20
C LEU A 61 -8.79 6.16 -8.49
N LEU A 62 -7.46 6.21 -8.68
CA LEU A 62 -6.83 6.74 -9.88
C LEU A 62 -7.30 6.00 -11.14
N ILE A 63 -7.30 4.66 -11.12
CA ILE A 63 -7.75 3.84 -12.26
C ILE A 63 -9.22 4.12 -12.59
N ASN A 64 -10.08 4.20 -11.57
CA ASN A 64 -11.51 4.46 -11.76
C ASN A 64 -11.73 5.86 -12.36
N ASN A 65 -10.98 6.87 -11.90
CA ASN A 65 -11.06 8.22 -12.45
C ASN A 65 -10.58 8.26 -13.90
N LEU A 66 -9.43 7.64 -14.21
CA LEU A 66 -8.91 7.52 -15.58
C LEU A 66 -9.87 6.76 -16.50
N LEU A 67 -10.51 5.71 -16.01
CA LEU A 67 -11.53 4.96 -16.74
C LEU A 67 -12.76 5.83 -17.01
N GLY A 68 -13.21 6.60 -16.01
CA GLY A 68 -14.28 7.59 -16.17
C GLY A 68 -13.97 8.60 -17.26
N ILE A 69 -12.79 9.21 -17.21
CA ILE A 69 -12.30 10.15 -18.24
C ILE A 69 -12.28 9.48 -19.62
N HIS A 70 -11.74 8.27 -19.73
CA HIS A 70 -11.71 7.52 -20.99
C HIS A 70 -13.11 7.22 -21.54
N GLN A 71 -14.09 6.99 -20.65
CA GLN A 71 -15.47 6.71 -21.02
C GLN A 71 -16.29 7.95 -21.39
N THR A 72 -15.96 9.14 -20.87
CA THR A 72 -16.76 10.36 -21.06
C THR A 72 -16.13 11.31 -22.08
N ALA A 73 -14.81 11.50 -22.02
CA ALA A 73 -14.08 12.48 -22.82
C ALA A 73 -14.20 12.22 -24.33
N LYS A 74 -13.96 13.30 -25.10
CA LYS A 74 -13.78 13.24 -26.54
C LYS A 74 -12.34 12.82 -26.86
N GLU A 75 -11.38 13.45 -26.20
CA GLU A 75 -9.96 13.12 -26.23
C GLU A 75 -9.27 13.60 -24.95
N TYR A 76 -8.12 13.02 -24.60
CA TYR A 76 -7.33 13.46 -23.45
C TYR A 76 -5.84 13.20 -23.63
N ASN A 77 -5.01 13.93 -22.90
CA ASN A 77 -3.56 13.77 -22.90
C ASN A 77 -3.06 13.46 -21.49
N LEU A 78 -2.26 12.40 -21.35
CA LEU A 78 -1.57 12.07 -20.12
C LEU A 78 -0.18 12.71 -20.15
N LYS A 79 0.19 13.41 -19.09
CA LYS A 79 1.51 14.00 -18.92
C LYS A 79 2.05 13.67 -17.54
N ASN A 80 3.30 13.28 -17.49
CA ASN A 80 4.03 13.20 -16.24
C ASN A 80 4.56 14.60 -15.89
N ILE A 81 4.29 15.06 -14.67
CA ILE A 81 4.83 16.32 -14.15
C ILE A 81 5.63 16.05 -12.87
N ASN A 82 6.38 17.06 -12.40
CA ASN A 82 7.13 17.02 -11.15
C ASN A 82 8.00 15.76 -11.00
N SER A 83 8.98 15.59 -11.89
CA SER A 83 9.90 14.44 -11.90
C SER A 83 9.23 13.07 -12.06
N HIS A 84 8.11 13.00 -12.79
CA HIS A 84 7.32 11.77 -12.99
C HIS A 84 6.75 11.22 -11.67
N CYS A 85 6.24 12.11 -10.82
CA CYS A 85 5.66 11.74 -9.53
C CYS A 85 4.17 12.06 -9.43
N GLU A 86 3.65 12.73 -10.45
CA GLU A 86 2.28 13.21 -10.55
C GLU A 86 1.80 13.03 -11.99
N ILE A 87 0.52 12.69 -12.13
CA ILE A 87 -0.11 12.45 -13.42
C ILE A 87 -1.04 13.62 -13.69
N LYS A 88 -0.74 14.39 -14.72
CA LYS A 88 -1.61 15.43 -15.25
C LYS A 88 -2.43 14.87 -16.41
N VAL A 89 -3.73 15.12 -16.40
CA VAL A 89 -4.64 14.75 -17.49
C VAL A 89 -5.28 16.01 -18.03
N GLU A 90 -5.02 16.30 -19.29
CA GLU A 90 -5.67 17.39 -20.03
C GLU A 90 -6.82 16.78 -20.82
N ILE A 91 -8.06 17.12 -20.46
CA ILE A 91 -9.29 16.51 -20.94
C ILE A 91 -9.97 17.47 -21.91
N ILE A 92 -10.38 16.98 -23.07
CA ILE A 92 -11.26 17.70 -24.00
C ILE A 92 -12.59 16.96 -24.01
N ASN A 93 -13.63 17.65 -23.58
CA ASN A 93 -14.98 17.14 -23.49
C ASN A 93 -15.69 17.18 -24.85
N LYS A 94 -16.86 16.54 -24.93
CA LYS A 94 -17.65 16.46 -26.18
C LYS A 94 -18.17 17.81 -26.65
N ASP A 95 -18.37 18.75 -25.72
CA ASP A 95 -18.73 20.14 -25.96
C ASP A 95 -17.52 21.03 -26.33
N ASN A 96 -16.33 20.43 -26.51
CA ASN A 96 -15.05 21.09 -26.71
C ASN A 96 -14.58 21.97 -25.52
N SER A 97 -15.19 21.85 -24.34
CA SER A 97 -14.60 22.41 -23.12
C SER A 97 -13.33 21.66 -22.76
N THR A 98 -12.37 22.36 -22.15
CA THR A 98 -11.09 21.78 -21.71
C THR A 98 -11.03 21.82 -20.19
N GLU A 99 -10.68 20.69 -19.60
CA GLU A 99 -10.49 20.51 -18.17
C GLU A 99 -9.09 19.95 -17.90
N THR A 100 -8.56 20.18 -16.71
CA THR A 100 -7.29 19.61 -16.28
C THR A 100 -7.45 19.00 -14.91
N GLU A 101 -7.15 17.72 -14.81
CA GLU A 101 -7.06 17.02 -13.54
C GLU A 101 -5.60 16.68 -13.23
N ILE A 102 -5.21 16.82 -11.96
CA ILE A 102 -3.89 16.46 -11.47
C ILE A 102 -4.05 15.44 -10.36
N PHE A 103 -3.46 14.27 -10.57
CA PHE A 103 -3.37 13.22 -9.56
C PHE A 103 -2.04 13.35 -8.83
N SER A 104 -2.11 13.80 -7.58
CA SER A 104 -0.96 13.98 -6.70
C SER A 104 -1.31 13.57 -5.27
N HIS A 105 -0.29 13.24 -4.48
CA HIS A 105 -0.44 12.85 -3.08
C HIS A 105 0.77 13.34 -2.28
N PRO A 106 0.60 13.78 -1.03
CA PRO A 106 1.70 14.31 -0.22
C PRO A 106 2.83 13.29 -0.03
N ASN A 107 2.50 12.03 0.22
CA ASN A 107 3.47 10.98 0.61
C ASN A 107 3.71 9.89 -0.45
N MET A 108 3.01 9.94 -1.59
CA MET A 108 3.07 8.92 -2.64
C MET A 108 3.46 9.52 -3.98
N CYS A 109 4.03 8.70 -4.84
CA CYS A 109 4.53 9.05 -6.15
C CYS A 109 3.81 8.20 -7.19
N PHE A 110 3.13 8.84 -8.14
CA PHE A 110 2.39 8.17 -9.20
C PHE A 110 3.19 8.17 -10.50
N LYS A 111 3.27 7.01 -11.13
CA LYS A 111 3.89 6.81 -12.43
C LYS A 111 2.95 5.99 -13.31
N TYR A 112 2.96 6.27 -14.60
CA TYR A 112 2.28 5.45 -15.59
C TYR A 112 3.18 5.19 -16.79
N ASP A 113 3.00 4.02 -17.40
CA ASP A 113 3.57 3.65 -18.69
C ASP A 113 2.44 3.14 -19.60
N ILE A 114 2.37 3.65 -20.82
CA ILE A 114 1.43 3.17 -21.85
C ILE A 114 2.07 1.99 -22.58
N LYS A 115 1.45 0.82 -22.56
CA LYS A 115 2.03 -0.40 -23.15
C LYS A 115 1.72 -0.58 -24.63
N ASN A 116 0.57 -0.12 -25.11
CA ASN A 116 0.04 -0.52 -26.42
C ASN A 116 0.27 0.52 -27.54
N SER A 117 1.40 1.23 -27.52
CA SER A 117 1.82 2.21 -28.55
C SER A 117 0.82 3.33 -28.85
N VAL A 118 -0.20 3.53 -28.00
CA VAL A 118 -1.13 4.65 -28.12
C VAL A 118 -0.38 5.92 -27.81
N VAL A 119 -0.34 6.83 -28.78
CA VAL A 119 0.34 8.12 -28.64
C VAL A 119 -0.70 9.19 -28.27
N PRO A 120 -0.44 10.05 -27.28
CA PRO A 120 -1.32 11.18 -26.99
C PRO A 120 -1.42 12.18 -28.16
N PRO A 121 -2.57 12.85 -28.36
CA PRO A 121 -3.78 12.76 -27.55
C PRO A 121 -4.54 11.44 -27.80
N ILE A 122 -5.01 10.84 -26.72
CA ILE A 122 -5.80 9.61 -26.73
C ILE A 122 -7.22 9.99 -27.14
N VAL A 123 -7.75 9.33 -28.17
CA VAL A 123 -9.11 9.56 -28.70
C VAL A 123 -9.96 8.30 -28.51
N PRO A 124 -10.71 8.14 -27.41
CA PRO A 124 -11.39 6.89 -27.06
C PRO A 124 -12.38 6.37 -28.12
N ASN A 125 -12.97 7.26 -28.93
CA ASN A 125 -13.98 6.90 -29.93
C ASN A 125 -13.40 6.32 -31.23
N ARG A 126 -12.08 6.31 -31.42
CA ARG A 126 -11.48 5.61 -32.58
C ARG A 126 -11.55 4.10 -32.34
N ALA A 127 -11.76 3.33 -33.41
CA ALA A 127 -11.75 1.89 -33.35
C ALA A 127 -10.42 1.38 -32.76
N ASN A 128 -10.49 0.44 -31.82
CA ASN A 128 -9.34 -0.21 -31.16
C ASN A 128 -8.47 0.70 -30.30
N ASN A 129 -9.02 1.77 -29.72
CA ASN A 129 -8.26 2.70 -28.89
C ASN A 129 -8.38 2.45 -27.38
N ASP A 130 -8.60 1.19 -26.98
CA ASP A 130 -8.42 0.79 -25.57
C ASP A 130 -6.98 1.08 -25.17
N VAL A 131 -6.74 1.58 -23.96
CA VAL A 131 -5.39 1.96 -23.51
C VAL A 131 -4.94 1.00 -22.42
N GLN A 132 -3.84 0.31 -22.66
CA GLN A 132 -3.21 -0.53 -21.65
C GLN A 132 -2.20 0.30 -20.86
N LEU A 133 -2.46 0.50 -19.58
CA LEU A 133 -1.60 1.25 -18.67
C LEU A 133 -0.96 0.31 -17.65
N LYS A 134 0.33 0.52 -17.40
CA LYS A 134 0.99 0.07 -16.18
C LYS A 134 1.09 1.26 -15.23
N ILE A 135 0.42 1.19 -14.09
CA ILE A 135 0.49 2.23 -13.07
C ILE A 135 1.38 1.73 -11.94
N THR A 136 2.30 2.57 -11.49
CA THR A 136 3.16 2.30 -10.33
C THR A 136 2.99 3.39 -9.30
N ILE A 137 2.72 3.00 -8.06
CA ILE A 137 2.68 3.90 -6.91
C ILE A 137 3.79 3.49 -5.94
N SER A 138 4.56 4.46 -5.48
CA SER A 138 5.60 4.25 -4.46
C SER A 138 5.52 5.29 -3.35
N VAL A 139 5.97 4.94 -2.15
CA VAL A 139 6.17 5.92 -1.07
C VAL A 139 7.36 6.82 -1.41
N LYS A 140 7.22 8.15 -1.26
CA LYS A 140 8.29 9.11 -1.61
C LYS A 140 9.58 8.87 -0.83
N ASN A 141 9.46 8.55 0.47
CA ASN A 141 10.60 8.33 1.36
C ASN A 141 11.13 6.88 1.33
N ASP A 142 10.41 5.95 0.70
CA ASP A 142 10.84 4.57 0.50
C ASP A 142 10.39 4.07 -0.90
N PRO A 143 11.14 4.42 -1.96
CA PRO A 143 10.78 4.05 -3.34
C PRO A 143 10.74 2.53 -3.58
N ASN A 144 11.34 1.72 -2.69
CA ASN A 144 11.30 0.26 -2.78
C ASN A 144 9.96 -0.29 -2.28
N ASN A 145 9.27 0.43 -1.40
CA ASN A 145 7.90 0.15 -1.04
C ASN A 145 6.96 0.71 -2.11
N LYS A 146 6.67 -0.14 -3.10
CA LYS A 146 5.84 0.19 -4.25
C LYS A 146 4.89 -0.94 -4.61
N ILE A 147 3.85 -0.58 -5.35
CA ILE A 147 2.94 -1.50 -6.02
C ILE A 147 2.82 -1.13 -7.49
N THR A 148 2.53 -2.11 -8.32
CA THR A 148 2.34 -1.93 -9.76
C THR A 148 1.12 -2.72 -10.19
N MET A 149 0.27 -2.12 -11.01
CA MET A 149 -0.92 -2.76 -11.59
C MET A 149 -1.01 -2.45 -13.07
N ASP A 150 -1.33 -3.50 -13.84
CA ASP A 150 -1.71 -3.35 -15.23
C ASP A 150 -3.24 -3.16 -15.30
N THR A 151 -3.69 -2.18 -16.08
CA THR A 151 -5.11 -1.88 -16.28
C THR A 151 -5.41 -1.58 -17.74
N TYR A 152 -6.69 -1.68 -18.10
CA TYR A 152 -7.21 -1.34 -19.41
C TYR A 152 -8.25 -0.24 -19.25
N LEU A 153 -8.04 0.86 -19.97
CA LEU A 153 -9.06 1.87 -20.15
C LEU A 153 -9.81 1.54 -21.43
N TYR A 154 -11.12 1.33 -21.32
CA TYR A 154 -11.98 0.95 -22.44
C TYR A 154 -13.30 1.70 -22.36
N ARG A 155 -13.96 1.86 -23.52
CA ARG A 155 -15.29 2.46 -23.60
C ARG A 155 -16.35 1.38 -23.81
N ILE A 156 -17.36 1.36 -22.96
CA ILE A 156 -18.50 0.45 -23.10
C ILE A 156 -19.25 0.82 -24.39
N LYS A 157 -19.28 -0.10 -25.36
CA LYS A 157 -20.09 0.07 -26.57
C LYS A 157 -21.53 -0.31 -26.23
N GLY A 158 -22.48 0.60 -26.44
CA GLY A 158 -23.89 0.31 -26.22
C GLY A 158 -24.33 -0.87 -27.09
N VAL A 159 -24.92 -1.89 -26.47
CA VAL A 159 -25.59 -2.97 -27.19
C VAL A 159 -26.83 -2.35 -27.83
N LYS A 160 -26.86 -2.26 -29.16
CA LYS A 160 -28.10 -1.97 -29.88
C LYS A 160 -28.97 -3.21 -29.77
N TYR A 161 -29.95 -3.20 -28.88
CA TYR A 161 -31.07 -4.14 -28.99
C TYR A 161 -31.83 -3.76 -30.27
N GLN A 162 -31.73 -4.64 -31.28
CA GLN A 162 -32.54 -4.57 -32.49
C GLN A 162 -33.91 -5.21 -32.23
#